data_AF-A0A7K2LS28-F1
#
_entry.id   AF-A0A7K2LS28-F1
#
_cell.length_a   1.000
_cell.length_b   1.000
_cell.length_c   1.000
_cell.angle_alpha   90.00
_cell.angle_beta   90.00
_cell.angle_gamma   90.00
#
_symmetry.space_group_name_H-M   'P 1'
#
loop_
_entity.id
_entity.type
_entity.pdbx_description
1 polymer ?
#
loop_
_entity_poly.entity_id
_entity_poly.type
_entity_poly.pdbx_seq_one_letter_code
_entity_poly.pdbx_strand_id
1 'polypeptide(L)' 'CPVTAIAGSADHGCGVEEMERWKAHTIGGFTVEEVKGDHYFVDDPTDELCRIVEDAV' A
#
# COMPACT_ATOMS: atom_id res chain seq x y z
N CYS A 1 -2.78 -8.41 -13.29
CA CYS A 1 -3.81 -7.40 -12.97
C CYS A 1 -3.12 -6.13 -12.49
N PRO A 2 -3.80 -4.97 -12.46
CA PRO A 2 -3.27 -3.82 -11.74
C PRO A 2 -2.92 -4.16 -10.29
N VAL A 3 -1.96 -3.46 -9.70
CA VAL A 3 -1.55 -3.62 -8.30
C VAL A 3 -1.50 -2.24 -7.65
N THR A 4 -2.16 -2.11 -6.50
CA THR A 4 -2.02 -0.98 -5.58
C THR A 4 -1.31 -1.50 -4.35
N ALA A 5 -0.05 -1.09 -4.17
CA ALA A 5 0.73 -1.43 -2.98
C ALA A 5 0.52 -0.37 -1.90
N ILE A 6 0.37 -0.78 -0.64
CA ILE A 6 0.11 0.13 0.48
C ILE A 6 1.16 -0.14 1.56
N ALA A 7 1.89 0.89 1.97
CA ALA A 7 2.92 0.82 3.01
C ALA A 7 2.48 1.56 4.27
N GLY A 8 2.81 1.03 5.45
CA GLY A 8 2.71 1.77 6.71
C GLY A 8 3.92 2.68 6.90
N SER A 9 3.71 3.96 7.23
CA SER A 9 4.79 4.95 7.39
C SER A 9 5.76 4.66 8.56
N ALA A 10 5.36 3.79 9.48
CA ALA A 10 6.20 3.29 10.58
C ALA A 10 6.53 1.80 10.44
N ASP A 11 6.23 1.17 9.29
CA ASP A 11 6.65 -0.19 9.00
C ASP A 11 8.14 -0.22 8.60
N HIS A 12 8.98 -0.68 9.51
CA HIS A 12 10.42 -0.85 9.28
C HIS A 12 10.78 -2.13 8.53
N GLY A 13 9.83 -3.07 8.40
CA GLY A 13 10.01 -4.34 7.69
C GLY A 13 9.59 -4.28 6.23
N CYS A 14 8.66 -3.40 5.86
CA CYS A 14 8.08 -3.29 4.51
C CYS A 14 7.75 -1.83 4.14
N GLY A 15 8.74 -0.93 4.16
CA GLY A 15 8.54 0.49 3.82
C GLY A 15 8.21 0.76 2.34
N VAL A 16 7.94 2.02 2.00
CA VAL A 16 7.48 2.44 0.66
C VAL A 16 8.43 2.02 -0.47
N GLU A 17 9.75 2.13 -0.27
CA GLU A 17 10.76 1.72 -1.25
C GLU A 17 10.75 0.21 -1.53
N GLU A 18 10.36 -0.60 -0.55
CA GLU A 18 10.18 -2.04 -0.73
C GLU A 18 8.87 -2.34 -1.47
N MET A 19 7.80 -1.62 -1.13
CA MET A 19 6.52 -1.75 -1.80
C MET A 19 6.57 -1.32 -3.27
N GLU A 20 7.36 -0.29 -3.62
CA GLU A 20 7.59 0.12 -5.01
C GLU A 20 8.12 -1.01 -5.91
N ARG A 21 8.89 -1.97 -5.34
CA ARG A 21 9.46 -3.08 -6.11
C ARG A 21 8.39 -4.02 -6.67
N TRP A 22 7.18 -4.01 -6.13
CA TRP A 22 6.06 -4.80 -6.65
C TRP A 22 5.66 -4.44 -8.08
N LYS A 23 6.05 -3.26 -8.58
CA LYS A 23 5.89 -2.88 -9.98
C LYS A 23 6.49 -3.90 -10.95
N ALA A 24 7.57 -4.57 -10.56
CA ALA A 24 8.22 -5.60 -11.39
C ALA A 24 7.39 -6.88 -11.55
N HIS A 25 6.32 -7.05 -10.76
CA HIS A 25 5.49 -8.26 -10.74
C HIS A 25 4.16 -8.10 -11.46
N THR A 26 3.95 -6.97 -12.16
CA THR A 26 2.75 -6.76 -12.97
C THR A 26 3.07 -6.14 -14.33
N ILE A 27 2.25 -6.48 -15.32
CA ILE A 27 2.19 -5.79 -16.63
C ILE A 27 1.00 -4.82 -16.72
N GLY A 28 0.21 -4.70 -15.64
CA GLY A 28 -0.90 -3.74 -15.52
C GLY A 28 -0.49 -2.41 -14.89
N GLY A 29 -1.49 -1.58 -14.56
CA GLY A 29 -1.26 -0.35 -13.79
C GLY A 29 -0.65 -0.64 -12.42
N PHE A 30 0.19 0.28 -11.93
CA PHE A 30 0.83 0.18 -10.63
C PHE A 30 0.76 1.50 -9.88
N THR A 31 0.29 1.46 -8.64
CA THR A 31 0.35 2.58 -7.69
C THR A 31 0.95 2.11 -6.37
N VAL A 32 1.58 3.03 -5.65
CA VAL A 32 2.04 2.84 -4.27
C VAL A 32 1.53 3.99 -3.43
N GLU A 33 0.92 3.68 -2.30
CA GLU A 33 0.41 4.66 -1.33
C GLU A 33 1.03 4.38 0.04
N GLU A 34 1.30 5.44 0.80
CA GLU A 34 1.78 5.33 2.18
C GLU A 34 0.69 5.83 3.13
N VAL A 35 0.36 5.04 4.15
CA VAL A 35 -0.63 5.37 5.17
C VAL A 35 0.02 5.43 6.55
N LYS A 36 -0.61 6.13 7.49
CA LYS A 36 -0.14 6.14 8.87
C LYS A 36 -0.34 4.79 9.55
N GLY A 37 0.75 4.21 10.07
CA GLY A 37 0.71 2.98 10.87
C GLY A 37 2.03 2.21 10.79
N ASP A 38 2.20 1.24 11.68
CA ASP A 38 3.31 0.27 11.60
C ASP A 38 2.91 -0.91 10.71
N HIS A 39 3.59 -2.05 10.85
CA HIS A 39 3.29 -3.28 10.10
C HIS A 39 1.83 -3.75 10.20
N TYR A 40 1.10 -3.35 11.25
CA TYR A 40 -0.28 -3.73 11.50
C TYR A 40 -1.27 -2.58 11.21
N PHE A 41 -0.92 -1.66 10.31
CA PHE A 41 -1.77 -0.52 9.91
C PHE A 41 -3.19 -0.90 9.44
N VAL A 42 -3.44 -2.17 9.15
CA VAL A 42 -4.74 -2.73 8.74
C VAL A 42 -5.65 -3.12 9.90
N ASP A 43 -5.14 -3.26 11.13
CA ASP A 43 -5.91 -3.75 12.29
C ASP A 43 -6.88 -2.69 12.84
N ASP A 44 -6.57 -1.41 12.64
CA ASP A 44 -7.44 -0.27 12.93
C ASP A 44 -7.52 0.63 11.68
N PRO A 45 -8.31 0.22 10.66
CA PRO A 45 -8.27 0.83 9.35
C PRO A 45 -8.81 2.26 9.41
N THR A 46 -8.02 3.20 8.91
CA THR A 46 -8.42 4.61 8.80
C THR A 46 -9.36 4.83 7.60
N ASP A 47 -10.13 5.91 7.63
CA ASP A 47 -10.91 6.37 6.47
C ASP A 47 -10.04 6.59 5.22
N GLU A 48 -8.75 6.89 5.41
CA GLU A 48 -7.76 6.99 4.34
C GLU A 48 -7.49 5.63 3.69
N LEU A 49 -7.21 4.59 4.49
CA LEU A 49 -6.98 3.24 3.98
C LEU A 49 -8.22 2.71 3.24
N CYS A 50 -9.41 2.88 3.81
CA CYS A 50 -10.65 2.45 3.16
C CYS A 50 -10.85 3.12 1.80
N ARG A 51 -10.60 4.45 1.70
CA ARG A 51 -10.69 5.18 0.43
C ARG A 51 -9.72 4.67 -0.63
N ILE A 52 -8.47 4.37 -0.26
CA ILE A 52 -7.49 3.80 -1.19
C ILE A 52 -8.01 2.48 -1.78
N VAL A 53 -8.63 1.63 -0.96
CA VAL A 53 -9.20 0.35 -1.41
C VAL A 53 -10.44 0.56 -2.29
N GLU A 54 -11.29 1.53 -1.95
CA GLU A 54 -12.46 1.91 -2.75
C GLU A 54 -12.08 2.51 -4.11
N ASP A 55 -10.91 3.15 -4.23
CA ASP A 55 -10.38 3.71 -5.48
C ASP A 55 -9.59 2.68 -6.31
N ALA A 56 -9.14 1.58 -5.72
CA ALA A 56 -8.31 0.56 -6.35
C ALA A 56 -9.06 -0.40 -7.31
N VAL A 57 -10.24 -0.01 -7.80
CA VAL A 57 -11.18 -0.83 -8.61
C VAL A 57 -10.98 -0.66 -10.11
#